data_AF-A0A4V6KWX6-F1
#
_entry.id   AF-A0A4V6KWX6-F1
#
_cell.length_a   1.000
_cell.length_b   1.000
_cell.length_c   1.000
_cell.angle_alpha   90.00
_cell.angle_beta   90.00
_cell.angle_gamma   90.00
#
_symmetry.space_group_name_H-M   'P 1'
#
loop_
_entity.id
_entity.type
_entity.pdbx_description
1 polymer ?
#
loop_
_entity_poly.entity_id
_entity_poly.type
_entity_poly.pdbx_seq_one_letter_code
_entity_poly.pdbx_strand_id
1 'polypeptide(L)'
;MNSPAALIGTTVESASQAINSWGFMVTPETLTQIAHDVGEKSVLSRAGGAPTFAVGMAHIISEVFNSRAMMAFWYHFAILFEALFILTAVDAGTRACRFMVQDLVGVAIPRLANNRSWFGNLAGTTVAVAGWGFFVYQGVVDPLGGINTLWPLFGIGNQMLASMALILGTVVLFKMKKQRYAWVTILPTIWLFITSMTAGWQKIFHEKPSIGFLAQAKKFSAGIESNTVIAPAKSIADMQTIVFANQINAALCAFFMLVAVTMLVSAFFVVRRALSSKTPTVRESTIVLREETGRI
;
A
#
# COMPACT_ATOMS: atom_id res chain seq x y z
N MET A 1 15.19 11.40 11.91
CA MET A 1 15.45 10.03 11.45
C MET A 1 14.98 9.80 10.01
N ASN A 2 13.68 9.85 9.74
CA ASN A 2 13.13 9.69 8.37
C ASN A 2 13.10 10.99 7.53
N SER A 3 13.75 12.06 7.98
CA SER A 3 13.80 13.32 7.22
C SER A 3 14.91 13.24 6.15
N PRO A 4 14.69 13.76 4.94
CA PRO A 4 15.71 13.77 3.90
C PRO A 4 16.95 14.58 4.33
N ALA A 5 18.13 14.16 3.90
CA ALA A 5 19.37 14.92 4.12
C ALA A 5 19.30 16.34 3.52
N ALA A 6 18.49 16.56 2.48
CA ALA A 6 18.24 17.89 1.94
C ALA A 6 17.54 18.84 2.92
N LEU A 7 16.83 18.30 3.91
CA LEU A 7 16.04 19.07 4.88
C LEU A 7 16.78 19.29 6.20
N ILE A 8 17.55 18.30 6.66
CA ILE A 8 18.25 18.31 7.96
C ILE A 8 19.78 18.37 7.83
N GLY A 9 20.31 18.35 6.60
CA GLY A 9 21.74 18.17 6.34
C GLY A 9 22.24 16.75 6.64
N THR A 10 23.56 16.59 6.58
CA THR A 10 24.22 15.28 6.74
C THR A 10 24.92 15.11 8.07
N THR A 11 25.01 16.16 8.90
CA THR A 11 25.72 16.11 10.19
C THR A 11 24.75 16.27 11.36
N VAL A 12 25.16 15.84 12.56
CA VAL A 12 24.35 15.96 13.78
C VAL A 12 24.15 17.41 14.19
N GLU A 13 25.11 18.29 13.88
CA GLU A 13 25.05 19.73 14.11
C GLU A 13 24.02 20.38 13.19
N SER A 14 24.08 20.09 11.88
CA SER A 14 23.11 20.64 10.92
C SER A 14 21.70 20.14 11.23
N ALA A 15 21.57 18.86 11.61
CA ALA A 15 20.29 18.26 11.94
C ALA A 15 19.69 18.85 13.22
N SER A 16 20.51 19.02 14.27
CA SER A 16 20.12 19.67 15.52
C SER A 16 19.65 21.10 15.28
N GLN A 17 20.38 21.90 14.49
CA GLN A 17 19.98 23.27 14.15
C GLN A 17 18.67 23.33 13.37
N ALA A 18 18.50 22.46 12.37
CA ALA A 18 17.27 22.37 11.60
C ALA A 18 16.08 21.98 12.48
N ILE A 19 16.25 21.00 13.36
CA ILE A 19 15.19 20.55 14.29
C ILE A 19 14.84 21.63 15.32
N ASN A 20 15.85 22.35 15.83
CA ASN A 20 15.65 23.50 16.72
C ASN A 20 14.84 24.62 16.04
N SER A 21 15.05 24.85 14.73
CA SER A 21 14.24 25.82 13.96
C SER A 21 12.76 25.42 13.83
N TRP A 22 12.43 24.14 14.03
CA TRP A 22 11.06 23.63 14.03
C TRP A 22 10.39 23.71 15.42
N GLY A 23 11.09 24.23 16.42
CA GLY A 23 10.58 24.41 17.79
C GLY A 23 10.86 23.24 18.74
N PHE A 24 11.69 22.27 18.35
CA PHE A 24 12.07 21.14 19.21
C PHE A 24 13.50 21.33 19.72
N MET A 25 13.73 21.22 21.03
CA MET A 25 15.08 21.34 21.59
C MET A 25 15.82 20.00 21.50
N VAL A 26 16.72 19.86 20.53
CA VAL A 26 17.55 18.66 20.32
C VAL A 26 18.99 19.07 20.17
N THR A 27 19.90 18.45 20.93
CA THR A 27 21.34 18.72 20.84
C THR A 27 22.07 17.69 19.97
N PRO A 28 23.22 18.03 19.37
CA PRO A 28 24.05 17.08 18.61
C PRO A 28 24.47 15.87 19.45
N GLU A 29 24.75 16.08 20.75
CA GLU A 29 25.14 15.03 21.68
C GLU A 29 24.01 14.03 21.88
N THR A 30 22.76 14.50 21.96
CA THR A 30 21.58 13.62 22.09
C THR A 30 21.45 12.72 20.86
N LEU A 31 21.63 13.27 19.65
CA LEU A 31 21.57 12.49 18.41
C LEU A 31 22.69 11.45 18.32
N THR A 32 23.90 11.83 18.77
CA THR A 32 25.06 10.94 18.80
C THR A 32 24.88 9.83 19.83
N GLN A 33 24.35 10.16 21.02
CA GLN A 33 24.08 9.19 22.07
C GLN A 33 23.04 8.16 21.65
N ILE A 34 21.95 8.60 21.02
CA ILE A 34 20.92 7.68 20.51
C ILE A 34 21.52 6.74 19.46
N ALA A 35 22.37 7.24 18.56
CA ALA A 35 23.05 6.39 17.57
C ALA A 35 23.94 5.33 18.24
N HIS A 36 24.72 5.73 19.23
CA HIS A 36 25.55 4.81 19.99
C HIS A 36 24.73 3.76 20.75
N ASP A 37 23.65 4.18 21.42
CA ASP A 37 22.81 3.31 22.25
C ASP A 37 22.07 2.23 21.44
N VAL A 38 21.71 2.54 20.18
CA VAL A 38 21.09 1.56 19.27
C VAL A 38 22.12 0.71 18.50
N GLY A 39 23.42 1.03 18.63
CA GLY A 39 24.52 0.31 17.98
C GLY A 39 24.77 0.73 16.53
N GLU A 40 24.37 1.93 16.12
CA GLU A 40 24.49 2.44 14.75
C GLU A 40 25.45 3.63 14.66
N LYS A 41 26.12 3.78 13.51
CA LYS A 41 27.03 4.93 13.28
C LYS A 41 26.29 6.26 13.17
N SER A 42 25.03 6.22 12.74
CA SER A 42 24.16 7.39 12.60
C SER A 42 22.70 6.99 12.50
N VAL A 43 21.83 7.81 13.12
CA VAL A 43 20.36 7.74 13.06
C VAL A 43 19.76 8.77 12.09
N LEU A 44 20.60 9.57 11.43
CA LEU A 44 20.18 10.61 10.50
C LEU A 44 19.82 10.01 9.14
N SER A 45 18.80 10.58 8.50
CA SER A 45 18.39 10.28 7.12
C SER A 45 18.24 8.80 6.79
N ARG A 46 17.90 7.97 7.79
CA ARG A 46 17.51 6.56 7.61
C ARG A 46 16.12 6.56 6.99
N ALA A 47 16.09 6.59 5.66
CA ALA A 47 14.85 6.62 4.89
C ALA A 47 14.00 5.37 5.16
N GLY A 48 12.70 5.59 5.33
CA GLY A 48 11.74 4.55 5.68
C GLY A 48 11.22 4.70 7.11
N GLY A 49 9.98 4.25 7.34
CA GLY A 49 9.38 4.23 8.67
C GLY A 49 10.04 3.22 9.60
N ALA A 50 10.62 2.15 9.04
CA ALA A 50 11.16 1.00 9.76
C ALA A 50 12.24 1.35 10.80
N PRO A 51 13.30 2.10 10.46
CA PRO A 51 14.34 2.42 11.43
C PRO A 51 13.84 3.34 12.53
N THR A 52 12.88 4.23 12.22
CA THR A 52 12.27 5.12 13.21
C THR A 52 11.38 4.36 14.18
N PHE A 53 10.58 3.41 13.68
CA PHE A 53 9.77 2.50 14.49
C PHE A 53 10.67 1.66 15.42
N ALA A 54 11.73 1.08 14.88
CA ALA A 54 12.65 0.24 15.65
C ALA A 54 13.35 1.00 16.78
N VAL A 55 13.82 2.23 16.54
CA VAL A 55 14.41 3.07 17.61
C VAL A 55 13.37 3.43 18.67
N GLY A 56 12.15 3.80 18.27
CA GLY A 56 11.07 4.10 19.22
C GLY A 56 10.71 2.90 20.09
N MET A 57 10.58 1.72 19.48
CA MET A 57 10.30 0.46 20.19
C MET A 57 11.43 0.07 21.14
N ALA A 58 12.68 0.18 20.69
CA ALA A 58 13.85 -0.09 21.52
C ALA A 58 13.91 0.84 22.74
N HIS A 59 13.59 2.12 22.54
CA HIS A 59 13.53 3.09 23.62
C HIS A 59 12.49 2.72 24.67
N ILE A 60 11.23 2.52 24.25
CA ILE A 60 10.12 2.14 25.14
C ILE A 60 10.44 0.86 25.92
N ILE A 61 10.93 -0.18 25.24
CA ILE A 61 11.23 -1.45 25.90
C ILE A 61 12.40 -1.30 26.87
N SER A 62 13.43 -0.53 26.51
CA SER A 62 14.56 -0.28 27.41
C SER A 62 14.17 0.50 28.67
N GLU A 63 13.19 1.40 28.59
CA GLU A 63 12.61 2.10 29.75
C GLU A 63 11.83 1.15 30.64
N VAL A 64 11.01 0.27 30.06
CA VAL A 64 10.20 -0.72 30.82
C VAL A 64 11.09 -1.67 31.62
N PHE A 65 12.21 -2.12 31.05
CA PHE A 65 13.15 -3.03 31.72
C PHE A 65 14.32 -2.31 32.41
N ASN A 66 14.34 -0.98 32.39
CA ASN A 66 15.40 -0.10 32.92
C ASN A 66 16.83 -0.53 32.53
N SER A 67 17.01 -1.02 31.29
CA SER A 67 18.28 -1.56 30.81
C SER A 67 18.64 -1.00 29.43
N ARG A 68 19.48 0.03 29.44
CA ARG A 68 20.02 0.65 28.20
C ARG A 68 20.93 -0.29 27.41
N ALA A 69 21.58 -1.25 28.08
CA ALA A 69 22.42 -2.24 27.41
C ALA A 69 21.64 -3.12 26.41
N MET A 70 20.31 -3.24 26.59
CA MET A 70 19.45 -4.01 25.71
C MET A 70 18.89 -3.19 24.53
N MET A 71 19.13 -1.88 24.44
CA MET A 71 18.59 -1.06 23.34
C MET A 71 19.04 -1.56 21.98
N ALA A 72 20.32 -1.86 21.80
CA ALA A 72 20.84 -2.42 20.55
C ALA A 72 20.18 -3.76 20.19
N PHE A 73 19.96 -4.64 21.18
CA PHE A 73 19.24 -5.90 20.96
C PHE A 73 17.80 -5.66 20.49
N TRP A 74 17.05 -4.81 21.20
CA TRP A 74 15.65 -4.52 20.88
C TRP A 74 15.50 -3.77 19.55
N TYR A 75 16.47 -2.92 19.21
CA TYR A 75 16.53 -2.25 17.91
C TYR A 75 16.65 -3.26 16.76
N HIS A 76 17.62 -4.17 16.82
CA HIS A 76 17.80 -5.21 15.79
C HIS A 76 16.62 -6.19 15.76
N PHE A 77 16.10 -6.56 16.92
CA PHE A 77 14.91 -7.39 17.01
C PHE A 77 13.70 -6.75 16.30
N ALA A 78 13.46 -5.45 16.54
CA ALA A 78 12.36 -4.72 15.90
C ALA A 78 12.53 -4.64 14.38
N ILE A 79 13.75 -4.38 13.88
CA ILE A 79 14.03 -4.37 12.43
C ILE A 79 13.81 -5.75 11.81
N LEU A 80 14.31 -6.82 12.44
CA LEU A 80 14.12 -8.19 11.96
C LEU A 80 12.65 -8.61 11.97
N PHE A 81 11.93 -8.24 13.03
CA PHE A 81 10.49 -8.50 13.15
C PHE A 81 9.70 -7.81 12.03
N GLU A 82 9.98 -6.54 11.76
CA GLU A 82 9.33 -5.81 10.68
C GLU A 82 9.69 -6.38 9.30
N ALA A 83 10.96 -6.75 9.07
CA ALA A 83 11.38 -7.41 7.85
C ALA A 83 10.66 -8.74 7.64
N LEU A 84 10.51 -9.55 8.70
CA LEU A 84 9.76 -10.81 8.65
C LEU A 84 8.27 -10.57 8.37
N PHE A 85 7.68 -9.52 8.95
CA PHE A 85 6.30 -9.12 8.67
C PHE A 85 6.12 -8.73 7.20
N ILE A 86 7.03 -7.92 6.65
CA ILE A 86 7.03 -7.55 5.22
C ILE A 86 7.17 -8.80 4.35
N LEU A 87 8.11 -9.70 4.67
CA LEU A 87 8.31 -10.92 3.89
C LEU A 87 7.08 -11.84 3.92
N THR A 88 6.42 -11.94 5.06
CA THR A 88 5.16 -12.69 5.22
C THR A 88 4.05 -12.08 4.37
N ALA A 89 3.93 -10.75 4.36
CA ALA A 89 2.96 -10.05 3.52
C ALA A 89 3.24 -10.26 2.03
N VAL A 90 4.50 -10.21 1.61
CA VAL A 90 4.91 -10.45 0.22
C VAL A 90 4.68 -11.91 -0.19
N ASP A 91 4.94 -12.90 0.68
CA ASP A 91 4.62 -14.31 0.40
C ASP A 91 3.11 -14.50 0.21
N ALA A 92 2.30 -14.05 1.17
CA ALA A 92 0.85 -14.15 1.09
C ALA A 92 0.29 -13.41 -0.15
N GLY A 93 0.84 -12.22 -0.44
CA GLY A 93 0.53 -11.43 -1.62
C GLY A 93 0.88 -12.18 -2.91
N THR A 94 2.05 -12.80 -3.00
CA THR A 94 2.47 -13.58 -4.18
C THR A 94 1.54 -14.77 -4.41
N ARG A 95 1.11 -15.45 -3.34
CA ARG A 95 0.12 -16.54 -3.43
C ARG A 95 -1.23 -16.02 -3.95
N ALA A 96 -1.71 -14.89 -3.44
CA ALA A 96 -2.95 -14.28 -3.91
C ALA A 96 -2.85 -13.79 -5.37
N CYS A 97 -1.77 -13.09 -5.73
CA CYS A 97 -1.51 -12.61 -7.09
C CYS A 97 -1.48 -13.75 -8.10
N ARG A 98 -0.86 -14.89 -7.76
CA ARG A 98 -0.87 -16.08 -8.61
C ARG A 98 -2.30 -16.50 -8.94
N PHE A 99 -3.17 -16.61 -7.95
CA PHE A 99 -4.57 -16.98 -8.17
C PHE A 99 -5.33 -15.92 -8.98
N MET A 100 -5.09 -14.63 -8.71
CA MET A 100 -5.72 -13.53 -9.46
C MET A 100 -5.28 -13.53 -10.94
N VAL A 101 -4.01 -13.79 -11.24
CA VAL A 101 -3.49 -13.90 -12.62
C VAL A 101 -4.12 -15.10 -13.32
N GLN A 102 -4.22 -16.23 -12.64
CA GLN A 102 -4.86 -17.44 -13.17
C GLN A 102 -6.35 -17.22 -13.45
N ASP A 103 -7.07 -16.55 -12.56
CA ASP A 103 -8.48 -16.22 -12.74
C ASP A 103 -8.67 -15.27 -13.93
N LEU A 104 -7.85 -14.22 -14.06
CA LEU A 104 -7.95 -13.26 -15.14
C LEU A 104 -7.62 -13.89 -16.50
N VAL A 105 -6.50 -14.63 -16.59
CA VAL A 105 -6.11 -15.31 -17.83
C VAL A 105 -7.08 -16.45 -18.15
N GLY A 106 -7.65 -17.07 -17.13
CA GLY A 106 -8.68 -18.10 -17.23
C GLY A 106 -9.95 -17.65 -17.96
N VAL A 107 -10.27 -16.35 -17.93
CA VAL A 107 -11.38 -15.76 -18.71
C VAL A 107 -11.12 -15.88 -20.22
N ALA A 108 -9.88 -15.69 -20.66
CA ALA A 108 -9.51 -15.76 -22.08
C ALA A 108 -9.10 -17.19 -22.50
N ILE A 109 -8.43 -17.94 -21.62
CA ILE A 109 -7.91 -19.28 -21.87
C ILE A 109 -8.37 -20.22 -20.73
N PRO A 110 -9.52 -20.90 -20.87
CA PRO A 110 -10.11 -21.74 -19.81
C PRO A 110 -9.21 -22.89 -19.31
N ARG A 111 -8.23 -23.32 -20.12
CA ARG A 111 -7.24 -24.34 -19.73
C ARG A 111 -6.27 -23.86 -18.64
N LEU A 112 -6.02 -22.56 -18.56
CA LEU A 112 -5.14 -21.97 -17.54
C LEU A 112 -5.86 -21.69 -16.21
N ALA A 113 -7.20 -21.66 -16.21
CA ALA A 113 -8.03 -21.53 -15.01
C ALA A 113 -7.99 -22.78 -14.10
N ASN A 114 -7.42 -23.88 -14.59
CA ASN A 114 -7.40 -25.13 -13.84
C ASN A 114 -6.27 -25.11 -12.79
N ASN A 115 -6.63 -24.88 -11.52
CA ASN A 115 -5.73 -24.77 -10.36
C ASN A 115 -4.83 -26.00 -10.10
N ARG A 116 -5.07 -27.11 -10.81
CA ARG A 116 -4.25 -28.33 -10.74
C ARG A 116 -3.15 -28.39 -11.81
N SER A 117 -3.09 -27.45 -12.75
CA SER A 117 -2.06 -27.45 -13.79
C SER A 117 -0.72 -26.94 -13.22
N TRP A 118 0.31 -27.77 -13.26
CA TRP A 118 1.66 -27.39 -12.84
C TRP A 118 2.17 -26.19 -13.65
N PHE A 119 1.90 -26.17 -14.96
CA PHE A 119 2.29 -25.09 -15.86
C PHE A 119 1.58 -23.76 -15.54
N GLY A 120 0.27 -23.78 -15.27
CA GLY A 120 -0.48 -22.58 -14.89
C GLY A 120 0.00 -22.02 -13.55
N ASN A 121 0.34 -22.90 -12.60
CA ASN A 121 0.88 -22.50 -11.30
C ASN A 121 2.27 -21.87 -11.42
N LEU A 122 3.14 -22.45 -12.25
CA LEU A 122 4.46 -21.91 -12.52
C LEU A 122 4.37 -20.55 -13.22
N ALA A 123 3.58 -20.45 -14.30
CA ALA A 123 3.40 -19.22 -15.05
C ALA A 123 2.82 -18.09 -14.17
N GLY A 124 1.77 -18.36 -13.39
CA GLY A 124 1.19 -17.37 -12.48
C GLY A 124 2.17 -16.90 -11.41
N THR A 125 2.99 -17.81 -10.87
CA THR A 125 4.04 -17.47 -9.89
C THR A 125 5.14 -16.62 -10.54
N THR A 126 5.62 -17.01 -11.72
CA THR A 126 6.64 -16.26 -12.45
C THR A 126 6.18 -14.84 -12.75
N VAL A 127 4.94 -14.66 -13.19
CA VAL A 127 4.37 -13.33 -13.43
C VAL A 127 4.29 -12.51 -12.14
N ALA A 128 3.82 -13.10 -11.04
CA ALA A 128 3.72 -12.40 -9.76
C ALA A 128 5.10 -11.98 -9.22
N VAL A 129 6.08 -12.89 -9.22
CA VAL A 129 7.45 -12.62 -8.77
C VAL A 129 8.15 -11.61 -9.68
N ALA A 130 7.99 -11.72 -11.00
CA ALA A 130 8.51 -10.74 -11.95
C ALA A 130 7.89 -9.35 -11.74
N GLY A 131 6.60 -9.28 -11.40
CA GLY A 131 5.92 -8.03 -11.04
C GLY A 131 6.52 -7.38 -9.79
N TRP A 132 6.76 -8.14 -8.72
CA TRP A 132 7.47 -7.64 -7.54
C TRP A 132 8.88 -7.16 -7.88
N GLY A 133 9.63 -7.97 -8.64
CA GLY A 133 10.97 -7.62 -9.10
C GLY A 133 11.00 -6.35 -9.96
N PHE A 134 10.00 -6.15 -10.82
CA PHE A 134 9.83 -4.93 -11.60
C PHE A 134 9.63 -3.71 -10.70
N PHE A 135 8.77 -3.79 -9.67
CA PHE A 135 8.58 -2.67 -8.74
C PHE A 135 9.85 -2.35 -7.95
N VAL A 136 10.63 -3.36 -7.53
CA VAL A 136 11.93 -3.15 -6.88
C VAL A 136 12.91 -2.46 -7.84
N TYR A 137 13.01 -2.95 -9.08
CA TYR A 137 13.88 -2.36 -10.10
C TYR A 137 13.49 -0.90 -10.39
N GLN A 138 12.20 -0.62 -10.58
CA GLN A 138 11.68 0.74 -10.79
C GLN A 138 11.95 1.65 -9.59
N GLY A 139 11.82 1.14 -8.37
CA GLY A 139 12.14 1.91 -7.16
C GLY A 139 13.60 2.33 -7.05
N VAL A 140 14.52 1.58 -7.66
CA VAL A 140 15.96 1.88 -7.67
C VAL A 140 16.34 2.79 -8.85
N VAL A 141 15.84 2.49 -10.05
CA VAL A 141 16.21 3.20 -11.29
C VAL A 141 15.53 4.55 -11.40
N ASP A 142 14.28 4.67 -10.96
CA ASP A 142 13.49 5.89 -11.03
C ASP A 142 12.96 6.30 -9.65
N PRO A 143 13.80 6.93 -8.82
CA PRO A 143 13.42 7.33 -7.47
C PRO A 143 12.38 8.46 -7.44
N LEU A 144 12.16 9.19 -8.54
CA LEU A 144 11.19 10.30 -8.60
C LEU A 144 9.86 9.89 -9.22
N GLY A 145 9.88 8.95 -10.17
CA GLY A 145 8.70 8.48 -10.89
C GLY A 145 8.14 7.14 -10.43
N GLY A 146 8.95 6.19 -9.94
CA GLY A 146 8.49 4.82 -9.61
C GLY A 146 7.55 4.72 -8.38
N ILE A 147 8.02 4.08 -7.32
CA ILE A 147 7.21 3.81 -6.10
C ILE A 147 6.67 5.11 -5.47
N ASN A 148 7.44 6.20 -5.54
CA ASN A 148 7.08 7.46 -4.91
C ASN A 148 5.87 8.16 -5.57
N THR A 149 5.64 7.98 -6.88
CA THR A 149 4.44 8.54 -7.51
C THR A 149 3.22 7.65 -7.32
N LEU A 150 3.40 6.35 -7.10
CA LEU A 150 2.31 5.43 -6.78
C LEU A 150 1.83 5.62 -5.34
N TRP A 151 2.65 6.17 -4.45
CA TRP A 151 2.32 6.35 -3.03
C TRP A 151 0.99 7.07 -2.76
N PRO A 152 0.67 8.20 -3.43
CA PRO A 152 -0.65 8.83 -3.29
C PRO A 152 -1.82 7.96 -3.78
N LEU A 153 -1.57 7.02 -4.70
CA LEU A 153 -2.59 6.09 -5.19
C LEU A 153 -2.84 4.95 -4.20
N PHE A 154 -1.82 4.48 -3.47
CA PHE A 154 -1.97 3.43 -2.46
C PHE A 154 -3.03 3.77 -1.41
N GLY A 155 -3.03 5.02 -0.92
CA GLY A 155 -3.99 5.46 0.08
C GLY A 155 -5.43 5.34 -0.40
N ILE A 156 -5.73 5.82 -1.61
CA ILE A 156 -7.06 5.72 -2.19
C ILE A 156 -7.40 4.27 -2.52
N GLY A 157 -6.52 3.56 -3.23
CA GLY A 157 -6.73 2.17 -3.64
C GLY A 157 -7.10 1.26 -2.46
N ASN A 158 -6.42 1.42 -1.32
CA ASN A 158 -6.72 0.66 -0.10
C ASN A 158 -8.12 0.95 0.44
N GLN A 159 -8.57 2.21 0.46
CA GLN A 159 -9.93 2.53 0.90
C GLN A 159 -10.99 2.01 -0.07
N MET A 160 -10.69 2.01 -1.38
CA MET A 160 -11.59 1.44 -2.38
C MET A 160 -11.70 -0.08 -2.27
N LEU A 161 -10.60 -0.78 -2.02
CA LEU A 161 -10.59 -2.22 -1.71
C LEU A 161 -11.37 -2.53 -0.43
N ALA A 162 -11.19 -1.73 0.62
CA ALA A 162 -11.97 -1.87 1.85
C ALA A 162 -13.47 -1.69 1.59
N SER A 163 -13.84 -0.70 0.77
CA SER A 163 -15.24 -0.49 0.37
C SER A 163 -15.80 -1.69 -0.41
N MET A 164 -15.04 -2.22 -1.36
CA MET A 164 -15.40 -3.44 -2.10
C MET A 164 -15.58 -4.65 -1.19
N ALA A 165 -14.70 -4.84 -0.21
CA ALA A 165 -14.81 -5.92 0.78
C ALA A 165 -16.09 -5.79 1.62
N LEU A 166 -16.43 -4.57 2.06
CA LEU A 166 -17.67 -4.34 2.81
C LEU A 166 -18.93 -4.54 1.95
N ILE A 167 -18.91 -4.10 0.68
CA ILE A 167 -19.99 -4.37 -0.28
C ILE A 167 -20.20 -5.88 -0.44
N LEU A 168 -19.12 -6.65 -0.60
CA LEU A 168 -19.19 -8.11 -0.66
C LEU A 168 -19.77 -8.70 0.63
N GLY A 169 -19.31 -8.21 1.79
CA GLY A 169 -19.86 -8.60 3.10
C GLY A 169 -21.36 -8.35 3.21
N THR A 170 -21.83 -7.17 2.74
CA THR A 170 -23.26 -6.86 2.66
C THR A 170 -23.99 -7.89 1.79
N VAL A 171 -23.51 -8.15 0.58
CA VAL A 171 -24.11 -9.15 -0.33
C VAL A 171 -24.22 -10.52 0.34
N VAL A 172 -23.16 -10.98 0.99
CA VAL A 172 -23.13 -12.26 1.70
C VAL A 172 -24.19 -12.31 2.80
N LEU A 173 -24.32 -11.26 3.63
CA LEU A 173 -25.33 -11.19 4.69
C LEU A 173 -26.76 -11.28 4.14
N PHE A 174 -27.05 -10.61 3.02
CA PHE A 174 -28.35 -10.73 2.35
C PHE A 174 -28.58 -12.13 1.77
N LYS A 175 -27.56 -12.75 1.17
CA LYS A 175 -27.66 -14.13 0.66
C LYS A 175 -27.88 -15.15 1.79
N MET A 176 -27.35 -14.89 2.99
CA MET A 176 -27.56 -15.70 4.19
C MET A 176 -28.88 -15.39 4.94
N LYS A 177 -29.71 -14.45 4.46
CA LYS A 177 -30.92 -13.96 5.15
C LYS A 177 -30.67 -13.35 6.53
N LYS A 178 -29.45 -12.88 6.78
CA LYS A 178 -29.01 -12.21 8.01
C LYS A 178 -29.14 -10.67 7.91
N GLN A 179 -30.16 -10.19 7.21
CA GLN A 179 -30.37 -8.77 6.89
C GLN A 179 -30.44 -7.85 8.12
N ARG A 180 -30.84 -8.37 9.29
CA ARG A 180 -30.83 -7.61 10.56
C ARG A 180 -29.44 -7.06 10.96
N TYR A 181 -28.37 -7.68 10.46
CA TYR A 181 -26.99 -7.27 10.75
C TYR A 181 -26.34 -6.51 9.60
N ALA A 182 -27.04 -6.36 8.46
CA ALA A 182 -26.44 -5.76 7.26
C ALA A 182 -25.99 -4.31 7.48
N TRP A 183 -26.64 -3.58 8.41
CA TRP A 183 -26.27 -2.21 8.78
C TRP A 183 -24.80 -2.07 9.22
N VAL A 184 -24.24 -3.11 9.86
CA VAL A 184 -22.83 -3.14 10.31
C VAL A 184 -21.87 -3.01 9.12
N THR A 185 -22.27 -3.50 7.94
CA THR A 185 -21.49 -3.37 6.71
C THR A 185 -21.91 -2.16 5.88
N ILE A 186 -23.21 -1.85 5.81
CA ILE A 186 -23.74 -0.79 4.95
C ILE A 186 -23.30 0.61 5.41
N LEU A 187 -23.38 0.90 6.71
CA LEU A 187 -23.09 2.25 7.21
C LEU A 187 -21.61 2.62 6.99
N PRO A 188 -20.62 1.76 7.36
CA PRO A 188 -19.23 2.01 7.00
C PRO A 188 -18.99 2.05 5.49
N THR A 189 -19.70 1.23 4.71
CA THR A 189 -19.60 1.25 3.24
C THR A 189 -20.01 2.60 2.68
N ILE A 190 -21.16 3.15 3.09
CA ILE A 190 -21.65 4.44 2.59
C ILE A 190 -20.63 5.54 2.88
N TRP A 191 -20.16 5.61 4.13
CA TRP A 191 -19.16 6.58 4.54
C TRP A 191 -17.88 6.45 3.71
N LEU A 192 -17.27 5.26 3.70
CA LEU A 192 -16.02 5.01 2.99
C LEU A 192 -16.16 5.23 1.48
N PHE A 193 -17.28 4.84 0.88
CA PHE A 193 -17.49 5.00 -0.55
C PHE A 193 -17.59 6.48 -0.93
N ILE A 194 -18.35 7.29 -0.17
CA ILE A 194 -18.48 8.73 -0.40
C ILE A 194 -17.12 9.43 -0.24
N THR A 195 -16.41 9.17 0.86
CA THR A 195 -15.12 9.82 1.11
C THR A 195 -14.07 9.40 0.09
N SER A 196 -14.00 8.11 -0.25
CA SER A 196 -13.05 7.59 -1.24
C SER A 196 -13.34 8.11 -2.65
N MET A 197 -14.62 8.17 -3.05
CA MET A 197 -15.01 8.69 -4.37
C MET A 197 -14.72 10.19 -4.48
N THR A 198 -14.97 10.95 -3.42
CA THR A 198 -14.66 12.39 -3.37
C THR A 198 -13.15 12.62 -3.44
N ALA A 199 -12.37 11.87 -2.66
CA ALA A 199 -10.91 11.95 -2.66
C ALA A 199 -10.33 11.53 -4.02
N GLY A 200 -10.85 10.46 -4.63
CA GLY A 200 -10.48 10.01 -5.97
C GLY A 200 -10.75 11.08 -7.03
N TRP A 201 -11.93 11.69 -7.00
CA TRP A 201 -12.28 12.80 -7.89
C TRP A 201 -11.30 13.98 -7.75
N GLN A 202 -11.01 14.40 -6.51
CA GLN A 202 -10.03 15.45 -6.26
C GLN A 202 -8.63 15.04 -6.74
N LYS A 203 -8.21 13.80 -6.53
CA LYS A 203 -6.89 13.32 -6.97
C LYS A 203 -6.76 13.27 -8.48
N ILE A 204 -7.83 13.13 -9.24
CA ILE A 204 -7.78 13.22 -10.70
C ILE A 204 -7.83 14.69 -11.16
N PHE A 205 -8.82 15.45 -10.70
CA PHE A 205 -9.21 16.72 -11.33
C PHE A 205 -8.89 17.99 -10.55
N HIS A 206 -8.45 17.91 -9.30
CA HIS A 206 -8.25 19.10 -8.48
C HIS A 206 -7.17 20.01 -9.07
N GLU A 207 -7.43 21.32 -9.14
CA GLU A 207 -6.58 22.31 -9.81
C GLU A 207 -5.21 22.50 -9.13
N LYS A 208 -5.16 22.35 -7.81
CA LYS A 208 -3.90 22.41 -7.04
C LYS A 208 -2.98 21.21 -7.40
N PRO A 209 -1.74 21.45 -7.89
CA PRO A 209 -0.78 20.40 -8.24
C PRO A 209 -0.33 19.50 -7.07
N SER A 210 -0.53 19.92 -5.82
CA SER A 210 -0.26 19.09 -4.64
C SER A 210 -1.33 18.00 -4.42
N ILE A 211 -2.51 18.17 -5.02
CA ILE A 211 -3.65 17.29 -4.84
C ILE A 211 -3.91 16.49 -6.11
N GLY A 212 -4.08 17.16 -7.26
CA GLY A 212 -4.50 16.54 -8.51
C GLY A 212 -3.34 16.07 -9.39
N PHE A 213 -3.41 14.82 -9.86
CA PHE A 213 -2.44 14.21 -10.76
C PHE A 213 -2.38 14.94 -12.11
N LEU A 214 -3.53 15.28 -12.70
CA LEU A 214 -3.57 16.01 -13.99
C LEU A 214 -3.02 17.44 -13.85
N ALA A 215 -3.28 18.11 -12.73
CA ALA A 215 -2.71 19.43 -12.46
C ALA A 215 -1.19 19.37 -12.24
N GLN A 216 -0.70 18.34 -11.57
CA GLN A 216 0.73 18.10 -11.42
C GLN A 216 1.40 17.84 -12.77
N ALA A 217 0.81 16.97 -13.60
CA ALA A 217 1.27 16.74 -14.97
C ALA A 217 1.36 18.04 -15.78
N LYS A 218 0.31 18.88 -15.76
CA LYS A 218 0.31 20.19 -16.45
C LYS A 218 1.43 21.11 -15.98
N LYS A 219 1.68 21.17 -14.66
CA LYS A 219 2.77 21.99 -14.09
C LYS A 219 4.14 21.58 -14.63
N PHE A 220 4.43 20.27 -14.62
CA PHE A 220 5.71 19.77 -15.13
C PHE A 220 5.82 19.87 -16.65
N SER A 221 4.71 19.68 -17.40
CA SER A 221 4.67 19.94 -18.85
C SER A 221 5.00 21.39 -19.19
N ALA A 222 4.43 22.36 -18.48
CA ALA A 222 4.75 23.78 -18.69
C ALA A 222 6.23 24.11 -18.35
N GLY A 223 6.80 23.45 -17.34
CA GLY A 223 8.23 23.55 -17.03
C GLY A 223 9.12 23.01 -18.16
N ILE A 224 8.72 21.88 -18.77
CA ILE A 224 9.41 21.29 -19.93
C ILE A 224 9.37 22.27 -21.13
N GLU A 225 8.19 22.83 -21.44
CA GLU A 225 8.02 23.78 -22.56
C GLU A 225 8.83 25.07 -22.37
N SER A 226 8.95 25.55 -21.13
CA SER A 226 9.71 26.74 -20.78
C SER A 226 11.20 26.47 -20.49
N ASN A 227 11.69 25.24 -20.69
CA ASN A 227 13.04 24.79 -20.33
C ASN A 227 13.45 25.13 -18.87
N THR A 228 12.48 25.21 -17.96
CA THR A 228 12.75 25.38 -16.53
C THR A 228 12.59 24.07 -15.77
N VAL A 229 13.65 23.63 -15.12
CA VAL A 229 13.63 22.43 -14.27
C VAL A 229 12.92 22.77 -12.95
N ILE A 230 11.80 22.10 -12.70
CA ILE A 230 11.00 22.28 -11.49
C ILE A 230 11.37 21.17 -10.50
N ALA A 231 11.77 21.54 -9.28
CA ALA A 231 12.00 20.58 -8.20
C ALA A 231 10.72 19.74 -7.93
N PRO A 232 10.83 18.42 -7.68
CA PRO A 232 12.03 17.66 -7.32
C PRO A 232 12.83 17.06 -8.49
N ALA A 233 12.42 17.30 -9.74
CA ALA A 233 13.15 16.81 -10.91
C ALA A 233 14.53 17.45 -11.01
N LYS A 234 15.55 16.68 -11.44
CA LYS A 234 16.91 17.17 -11.68
C LYS A 234 17.20 17.38 -13.16
N SER A 235 16.44 16.72 -14.02
CA SER A 235 16.56 16.81 -15.48
C SER A 235 15.19 16.99 -16.14
N ILE A 236 15.19 17.41 -17.42
CA ILE A 236 13.98 17.47 -18.24
C ILE A 236 13.40 16.05 -18.47
N ALA A 237 14.27 15.04 -18.60
CA ALA A 237 13.84 13.65 -18.72
C ALA A 237 13.08 13.19 -17.46
N ASP A 238 13.54 13.56 -16.26
CA ASP A 238 12.84 13.25 -15.01
C ASP A 238 11.44 13.90 -14.98
N MET A 239 11.32 15.13 -15.49
CA MET A 239 10.02 15.80 -15.59
C MET A 239 9.07 15.06 -16.54
N GLN A 240 9.56 14.54 -17.67
CA GLN A 240 8.74 13.74 -18.59
C GLN A 240 8.23 12.45 -17.91
N THR A 241 9.10 11.78 -17.15
CA THR A 241 8.72 10.59 -16.39
C THR A 241 7.67 10.90 -15.33
N ILE A 242 7.82 12.02 -14.60
CA ILE A 242 6.82 12.49 -13.61
C ILE A 242 5.48 12.79 -14.28
N VAL A 243 5.47 13.43 -15.46
CA VAL A 243 4.24 13.71 -16.22
C VAL A 243 3.55 12.41 -16.60
N PHE A 244 4.30 11.46 -17.18
CA PHE A 244 3.76 10.17 -17.61
C PHE A 244 3.21 9.35 -16.43
N ALA A 245 3.96 9.29 -15.33
CA ALA A 245 3.54 8.59 -14.12
C ALA A 245 2.24 9.19 -13.54
N ASN A 246 2.11 10.53 -13.51
CA ASN A 246 0.88 11.18 -13.05
C ASN A 246 -0.32 10.91 -13.97
N GLN A 247 -0.11 10.82 -15.29
CA GLN A 247 -1.18 10.43 -16.21
C GLN A 247 -1.63 8.98 -15.98
N ILE A 248 -0.68 8.06 -15.78
CA ILE A 248 -0.98 6.67 -15.40
C ILE A 248 -1.75 6.63 -14.08
N ASN A 249 -1.33 7.39 -13.08
CA ASN A 249 -2.01 7.43 -11.78
C ASN A 249 -3.44 7.97 -11.88
N ALA A 250 -3.67 8.99 -12.71
CA ALA A 250 -5.01 9.50 -12.98
C ALA A 250 -5.88 8.42 -13.65
N ALA A 251 -5.35 7.72 -14.65
CA ALA A 251 -6.06 6.64 -15.33
C ALA A 251 -6.37 5.45 -14.40
N LEU A 252 -5.40 5.02 -13.60
CA LEU A 252 -5.57 3.94 -12.61
C LEU A 252 -6.58 4.32 -11.52
N CYS A 253 -6.53 5.56 -11.03
CA CYS A 253 -7.50 6.06 -10.06
C CYS A 253 -8.92 6.03 -10.63
N ALA A 254 -9.10 6.53 -11.86
CA ALA A 254 -10.39 6.48 -12.56
C ALA A 254 -10.87 5.04 -12.77
N PHE A 255 -9.96 4.13 -13.13
CA PHE A 255 -10.26 2.71 -13.27
C PHE A 255 -10.76 2.09 -11.97
N PHE A 256 -10.07 2.31 -10.85
CA PHE A 256 -10.54 1.82 -9.55
C PHE A 256 -11.91 2.40 -9.16
N MET A 257 -12.14 3.70 -9.41
CA MET A 257 -13.44 4.34 -9.22
C MET A 257 -14.55 3.67 -10.02
N LEU A 258 -14.29 3.39 -11.29
CA LEU A 258 -15.23 2.70 -12.17
C LEU A 258 -15.54 1.28 -11.67
N VAL A 259 -14.51 0.52 -11.25
CA VAL A 259 -14.68 -0.82 -10.70
C VAL A 259 -15.52 -0.80 -9.42
N ALA A 260 -15.24 0.14 -8.51
CA ALA A 260 -15.99 0.27 -7.26
C ALA A 260 -17.47 0.60 -7.51
N VAL A 261 -17.77 1.53 -8.43
CA VAL A 261 -19.15 1.84 -8.84
C VAL A 261 -19.83 0.64 -9.48
N THR A 262 -19.15 -0.06 -10.38
CA THR A 262 -19.68 -1.26 -11.04
C THR A 262 -20.00 -2.36 -10.02
N MET A 263 -19.14 -2.53 -9.02
CA MET A 263 -19.36 -3.48 -7.94
C MET A 263 -20.55 -3.09 -7.06
N LEU A 264 -20.72 -1.80 -6.74
CA LEU A 264 -21.88 -1.29 -6.00
C LEU A 264 -23.20 -1.55 -6.75
N VAL A 265 -23.22 -1.26 -8.06
CA VAL A 265 -24.38 -1.50 -8.92
C VAL A 265 -24.69 -3.00 -9.01
N SER A 266 -23.67 -3.83 -9.21
CA SER A 266 -23.81 -5.29 -9.25
C SER A 266 -24.34 -5.84 -7.93
N ALA A 267 -23.80 -5.36 -6.80
CA ALA A 267 -24.25 -5.74 -5.47
C ALA A 267 -25.72 -5.38 -5.22
N PHE A 268 -26.18 -4.21 -5.67
CA PHE A 268 -27.58 -3.83 -5.59
C PHE A 268 -28.50 -4.84 -6.29
N PHE A 269 -28.18 -5.24 -7.54
CA PHE A 269 -28.97 -6.24 -8.27
C PHE A 269 -28.95 -7.62 -7.58
N VAL A 270 -27.79 -8.04 -7.07
CA VAL A 270 -27.66 -9.32 -6.36
C VAL A 270 -28.44 -9.31 -5.05
N VAL A 271 -28.39 -8.21 -4.28
CA VAL A 271 -29.17 -8.06 -3.04
C VAL A 271 -30.65 -8.08 -3.34
N ARG A 272 -31.12 -7.38 -4.39
CA ARG A 272 -32.53 -7.41 -4.80
C ARG A 272 -32.99 -8.82 -5.16
N ARG A 273 -32.18 -9.59 -5.90
CA ARG A 273 -32.46 -10.99 -6.21
C ARG A 273 -32.42 -11.89 -4.97
N ALA A 274 -31.48 -11.65 -4.05
CA ALA A 274 -31.41 -12.39 -2.80
C ALA A 274 -32.63 -12.12 -1.93
N LEU A 275 -33.16 -10.89 -1.91
CA LEU A 275 -34.38 -10.53 -1.19
C LEU A 275 -35.63 -11.21 -1.74
N SER A 276 -35.72 -11.46 -3.05
CA SER A 276 -36.88 -12.13 -3.65
C SER A 276 -36.97 -13.63 -3.31
N SER A 277 -35.85 -14.28 -2.96
CA SER A 277 -35.84 -15.66 -2.46
C SER A 277 -36.34 -15.71 -1.01
N LYS A 278 -37.10 -16.73 -0.60
CA LYS A 278 -37.43 -16.94 0.83
C LYS A 278 -36.34 -17.71 1.58
N THR A 279 -35.49 -18.46 0.88
CA THR A 279 -34.43 -19.29 1.45
C THR A 279 -33.04 -18.66 1.25
N PRO A 280 -32.06 -19.03 2.10
CA PRO A 280 -30.66 -18.68 1.87
C PRO A 280 -30.18 -19.13 0.49
N THR A 281 -29.51 -18.23 -0.23
CA THR A 281 -28.96 -18.49 -1.57
C THR A 281 -27.44 -18.65 -1.56
N VAL A 282 -26.85 -18.73 -0.36
CA VAL A 282 -25.44 -19.07 -0.18
C VAL A 282 -25.24 -20.54 -0.55
N ARG A 283 -24.19 -20.83 -1.32
CA ARG A 283 -23.72 -22.20 -1.57
C ARG A 283 -22.35 -22.30 -0.94
N GLU A 284 -22.29 -22.93 0.22
CA GLU A 284 -21.01 -23.27 0.83
C GLU A 284 -20.37 -24.41 0.03
N SER A 285 -19.03 -24.41 -0.07
CA SER A 285 -18.32 -25.56 -0.62
C SER A 285 -18.63 -26.78 0.24
N THR A 286 -18.85 -27.93 -0.38
CA THR A 286 -19.07 -29.19 0.32
C THR A 286 -17.93 -29.44 1.30
N ILE A 287 -18.26 -29.76 2.55
CA ILE A 287 -17.27 -30.07 3.59
C ILE A 287 -16.47 -31.29 3.12
N VAL A 288 -15.21 -31.07 2.73
CA VAL A 288 -14.27 -32.17 2.50
C VAL A 288 -13.57 -32.43 3.82
N LEU A 289 -14.09 -33.39 4.58
CA LEU A 289 -13.39 -33.92 5.74
C LEU A 289 -12.10 -34.59 5.24
N ARG A 290 -10.97 -34.26 5.86
CA ARG A 290 -9.70 -34.94 5.59
C ARG A 290 -9.91 -36.41 5.99
N GLU A 291 -9.96 -37.31 5.02
CA GLU A 291 -9.93 -38.75 5.32
C GLU A 291 -8.67 -39.01 6.15
N GLU A 292 -8.85 -39.56 7.35
CA GLU A 292 -7.74 -40.11 8.12
C GLU A 292 -7.10 -41.20 7.26
N THR A 293 -5.99 -40.87 6.60
CA THR A 293 -5.09 -41.87 6.03
C THR A 293 -4.72 -42.81 7.16
N GLY A 294 -5.37 -43.98 7.19
CA GLY A 294 -5.04 -45.08 8.07
C GLY A 294 -3.54 -45.33 7.96
N ARG A 295 -2.84 -45.16 9.08
CA ARG A 295 -1.49 -45.69 9.27
C ARG A 295 -1.60 -47.20 9.06
N ILE A 296 -0.93 -47.70 8.02
CA ILE A 296 -0.51 -49.10 7.92
C ILE A 296 0.93 -49.13 8.42
#